data_AF-A0A1B2YZW4-F1
#
_entry.id   AF-A0A1B2YZW4-F1
#
_cell.length_a   1.000
_cell.length_b   1.000
_cell.length_c   1.000
_cell.angle_alpha   90.00
_cell.angle_beta   90.00
_cell.angle_gamma   90.00
#
_symmetry.space_group_name_H-M   'P 1'
#
loop_
_entity.id
_entity.type
_entity.pdbx_description
1 polymer ?
#
loop_
_entity_poly.entity_id
_entity_poly.type
_entity_poly.pdbx_seq_one_letter_code
_entity_poly.pdbx_strand_id
1 'polypeptide(L)' 'MRKMTKYTRIYFANGTQSVSSYNISVYKELLIKSRFHVCHKYHIIHMSHIINYYK' A
#
# COMPACT_ATOMS: atom_id res chain seq x y z
N MET A 1 -6.87 10.42 17.54
CA MET A 1 -6.37 10.51 16.15
C MET A 1 -5.15 9.59 16.00
N ARG A 2 -5.20 8.53 15.18
CA ARG A 2 -4.07 7.58 15.05
C ARG A 2 -2.88 8.29 14.38
N LYS A 3 -1.73 8.37 15.06
CA LYS A 3 -0.50 9.01 14.54
C LYS A 3 -0.10 8.34 13.22
N MET A 4 0.20 9.15 12.20
CA MET A 4 0.76 8.64 10.94
C MET A 4 2.10 8.00 11.27
N THR A 5 2.25 6.71 10.97
CA THR A 5 3.48 5.98 11.22
C THR A 5 4.56 6.48 10.28
N LYS A 6 5.78 6.66 10.80
CA LYS A 6 6.95 7.02 9.98
C LYS A 6 7.32 5.89 9.00
N TYR A 7 6.89 4.67 9.30
CA TYR A 7 7.23 3.47 8.54
C TYR A 7 6.05 2.97 7.72
N THR A 8 6.37 2.39 6.57
CA THR A 8 5.42 1.69 5.69
C THR A 8 5.83 0.23 5.56
N ARG A 9 4.90 -0.68 5.80
CA ARG A 9 5.11 -2.10 5.55
C ARG A 9 4.70 -2.43 4.12
N ILE A 10 5.58 -3.12 3.40
CA ILE A 10 5.38 -3.53 2.01
C ILE A 10 5.24 -5.05 2.02
N TYR A 11 4.19 -5.54 1.38
CA TYR A 11 3.94 -6.97 1.17
C TYR A 11 4.18 -7.29 -0.31
N PHE A 12 5.06 -8.26 -0.56
CA PHE A 12 5.41 -8.68 -1.92
C PHE A 12 4.60 -9.90 -2.35
N ALA A 13 4.47 -10.09 -3.66
CA ALA A 13 3.68 -11.19 -4.24
C ALA A 13 4.21 -12.59 -3.88
N ASN A 14 5.50 -12.71 -3.54
CA ASN A 14 6.11 -13.96 -3.07
C ASN A 14 5.87 -14.24 -1.57
N GLY A 15 5.03 -13.44 -0.91
CA GLY A 15 4.70 -13.59 0.51
C GLY A 15 5.72 -12.98 1.48
N THR A 16 6.83 -12.41 0.99
CA THR A 16 7.77 -11.71 1.87
C THR A 16 7.25 -10.31 2.22
N GLN A 17 7.82 -9.74 3.28
CA GLN A 17 7.50 -8.38 3.72
C GLN A 17 8.78 -7.59 4.02
N SER A 18 8.71 -6.28 3.81
CA SER A 18 9.75 -5.34 4.21
C SER A 18 9.15 -4.14 4.92
N VAL A 19 9.93 -3.53 5.82
CA VAL A 19 9.57 -2.29 6.50
C VAL A 19 10.43 -1.18 5.93
N SER A 20 9.77 -0.18 5.37
CA SER A 20 10.39 1.03 4.85
C SER A 20 10.32 2.16 5.86
N SER A 21 11.36 2.97 5.94
CA SER A 21 11.43 4.24 6.69
C SER A 21 10.65 5.38 6.05
N TYR A 22 10.11 5.19 4.86
CA TYR A 22 9.21 6.16 4.21
C TYR A 22 7.78 5.98 4.68
N ASN A 23 7.06 7.08 4.82
CA ASN A 23 5.62 7.06 5.08
C ASN A 23 4.83 6.69 3.81
N ILE A 24 3.57 6.30 3.99
CA ILE A 24 2.74 5.80 2.89
C ILE A 24 2.44 6.85 1.81
N SER A 25 2.49 8.15 2.13
CA SER A 25 2.18 9.22 1.17
C SER A 25 3.21 9.26 0.03
N VAL A 26 4.49 9.02 0.35
CA VAL A 26 5.55 8.88 -0.66
C VAL A 26 5.20 7.78 -1.66
N TYR A 27 4.73 6.64 -1.17
CA TYR A 27 4.29 5.53 -2.02
C TYR A 27 3.03 5.84 -2.82
N LYS A 28 2.09 6.62 -2.27
CA LYS A 28 0.92 7.08 -3.04
C LYS A 28 1.37 7.86 -4.25
N GLU A 29 2.23 8.86 -4.08
CA GLU A 29 2.72 9.69 -5.19
C GLU A 29 3.48 8.86 -6.24
N LEU A 30 4.33 7.93 -5.79
CA LEU A 30 5.11 7.07 -6.67
C LEU A 30 4.26 6.05 -7.45
N LEU A 31 3.24 5.47 -6.81
CA LEU A 31 2.49 4.34 -7.36
C LEU A 31 1.17 4.72 -8.01
N ILE A 32 0.64 5.93 -7.79
CA ILE A 32 -0.69 6.33 -8.30
C ILE A 32 -0.81 6.35 -9.83
N LYS A 33 0.32 6.44 -10.55
CA LYS A 33 0.35 6.37 -12.02
C LYS A 33 0.38 4.93 -12.56
N SER A 34 0.36 3.93 -11.69
CA SER A 34 0.44 2.51 -12.05
C SER A 34 -0.82 1.76 -11.59
N ARG A 35 -0.83 0.42 -11.65
CA ARG A 35 -1.98 -0.43 -11.27
C ARG A 35 -2.21 -0.52 -9.76
N PHE A 36 -1.81 0.49 -8.99
CA PHE A 36 -2.03 0.57 -7.54
C PHE A 36 -3.23 1.47 -7.22
N HIS A 37 -4.04 1.05 -6.25
CA HIS A 37 -5.22 1.76 -5.80
C HIS A 37 -5.17 2.02 -4.29
N VAL A 38 -5.59 3.22 -3.87
CA VAL A 38 -5.71 3.59 -2.45
C VAL A 38 -7.07 3.14 -1.94
N CYS A 39 -7.17 1.89 -1.45
CA CYS A 39 -8.41 1.35 -0.92
C CYS A 39 -8.76 1.87 0.49
N HIS A 40 -7.78 2.40 1.22
CA HIS A 40 -7.96 3.02 2.52
C HIS A 40 -6.89 4.08 2.75
N LYS A 41 -7.11 5.05 3.65
CA LYS A 41 -6.11 6.11 3.93
C LYS A 41 -4.72 5.59 4.32
N TYR A 42 -4.64 4.36 4.83
CA TYR A 42 -3.39 3.69 5.23
C TYR A 42 -3.07 2.42 4.41
N HIS A 43 -3.78 2.17 3.30
CA HIS A 43 -3.51 1.00 2.46
C HIS A 43 -3.50 1.37 0.98
N ILE A 44 -2.51 0.83 0.28
CA ILE A 44 -2.40 0.86 -1.17
C ILE A 44 -2.29 -0.59 -1.61
N ILE A 45 -3.08 -0.99 -2.60
CA ILE A 45 -3.12 -2.36 -3.11
C ILE A 45 -2.85 -2.37 -4.60
N HIS A 46 -2.12 -3.38 -5.08
CA HIS A 46 -1.98 -3.59 -6.52
C HIS A 46 -3.21 -4.33 -7.04
N MET A 47 -3.88 -3.76 -8.04
CA MET A 47 -5.17 -4.24 -8.52
C MET A 47 -5.11 -5.66 -9.09
N SER A 48 -3.96 -6.10 -9.65
CA SER A 48 -3.84 -7.45 -10.21
C SER A 48 -3.76 -8.56 -9.17
N HIS A 49 -3.62 -8.23 -7.89
CA HIS A 49 -3.59 -9.20 -6.79
C HIS A 49 -4.92 -9.29 -6.04
N ILE A 50 -5.95 -8.55 -6.48
CA ILE A 50 -7.30 -8.65 -5.92
C ILE A 50 -8.00 -9.86 -6.54
N ILE A 51 -8.31 -10.86 -5.72
CA ILE A 51 -9.00 -12.08 -6.17
C ILE A 51 -10.52 -11.84 -6.20
N ASN A 52 -11.07 -11.27 -5.13
CA ASN A 52 -12.49 -10.99 -4.98
C ASN A 52 -12.69 -9.60 -4.35
N TYR A 53 -13.77 -8.93 -4.74
CA TYR A 53 -14.23 -7.69 -4.12
C TYR A 53 -15.72 -7.81 -3.82
N TYR A 54 -16.07 -7.86 -2.53
CA TYR A 54 -17.44 -7.90 -2.08
C TYR A 54 -17.95 -6.47 -1.90
N LYS A 55 -19.04 -6.14 -2.59
CA LYS A 55 -19.67 -4.82 -2.57
C LYS A 55 -20.78 -4.75 -1.54
#